data_AF-A0A7Y1XEB4-F1
#
_entry.id   AF-A0A7Y1XEB4-F1
#
_cell.length_a   1.000
_cell.length_b   1.000
_cell.length_c   1.000
_cell.angle_alpha   90.00
_cell.angle_beta   90.00
_cell.angle_gamma   90.00
#
_symmetry.space_group_name_H-M   'P 1'
#
loop_
_entity.id
_entity.type
_entity.pdbx_description
1 polymer ?
#
loop_
_entity_poly.entity_id
_entity_poly.type
_entity_poly.pdbx_seq_one_letter_code
_entity_poly.pdbx_strand_id
1 'polypeptide(L)'
;MLKPQLWVRRGEFTGKIAMDSEEHWRELEQSYTAFILEFAKLAERKHVDLFCIGTELELFIKYRPQYWKNLIDQIKEVYKGKLTYAANWDEYWRTPFWDQLDYIGIDGYFPVSTMQTPTVDDCRKGWQKHKASMKSLSESKKRPIIFTEYGYRSVDYAGKKPWFVDYFAEGVNLEAQSNAYTALYVELWSENWFAGGFIWKWFVDGERHGGQDSNRFTPQNKPVEEIITSYYKAANLN
;
A
#
# COMPACT_ATOMS: atom_id res chain seq x y z
N MET A 1 -5.24 10.31 -2.82
CA MET A 1 -4.01 10.42 -2.02
C MET A 1 -2.88 10.90 -2.90
N LEU A 2 -2.11 11.91 -2.47
CA LEU A 2 -0.84 12.24 -3.10
C LEU A 2 0.27 11.45 -2.41
N LYS A 3 1.01 10.64 -3.16
CA LYS A 3 2.05 9.74 -2.65
C LYS A 3 3.35 9.90 -3.46
N PRO A 4 4.21 10.87 -3.10
CA PRO A 4 5.53 11.02 -3.70
C PRO A 4 6.42 9.83 -3.32
N GLN A 5 7.07 9.20 -4.30
CA GLN A 5 7.92 8.02 -4.08
C GLN A 5 9.38 8.33 -4.43
N LEU A 6 10.29 7.67 -3.72
CA LEU A 6 11.70 7.60 -4.09
C LEU A 6 11.91 6.43 -5.05
N TRP A 7 12.85 6.59 -5.98
CA TRP A 7 13.32 5.50 -6.82
C TRP A 7 14.83 5.36 -6.68
N VAL A 8 15.29 4.19 -6.24
CA VAL A 8 16.71 3.91 -6.13
C VAL A 8 17.21 3.38 -7.48
N ARG A 9 18.36 3.88 -7.92
CA ARG A 9 18.98 3.43 -9.18
C ARG A 9 19.12 1.90 -9.17
N ARG A 10 18.96 1.29 -10.35
CA ARG A 10 18.99 -0.17 -10.56
C ARG A 10 17.82 -0.93 -9.91
N GLY A 11 16.80 -0.23 -9.41
CA GLY A 11 15.57 -0.84 -8.89
C GLY A 11 15.74 -1.51 -7.53
N GLU A 12 16.71 -1.05 -6.74
CA GLU A 12 16.86 -1.53 -5.37
C GLU A 12 15.65 -1.15 -4.51
N PHE A 13 15.28 -2.05 -3.61
CA PHE A 13 14.16 -1.83 -2.68
C PHE A 13 14.47 -0.68 -1.71
N THR A 14 13.59 0.32 -1.68
CA THR A 14 13.75 1.53 -0.85
C THR A 14 13.83 1.23 0.64
N GLY A 15 13.25 0.12 1.09
CA GLY A 15 13.29 -0.27 2.50
C GLY A 15 14.70 -0.55 3.01
N LYS A 16 15.67 -0.76 2.11
CA LYS A 16 17.08 -0.99 2.43
C LYS A 16 17.96 0.27 2.43
N ILE A 17 17.39 1.45 2.19
CA ILE A 17 18.15 2.71 2.23
C ILE A 17 18.76 2.89 3.63
N ALA A 18 20.09 2.82 3.70
CA ALA A 18 20.88 3.06 4.88
C ALA A 18 22.19 3.75 4.46
N MET A 19 22.58 4.79 5.20
CA MET A 19 23.81 5.51 4.94
C MET A 19 24.95 4.95 5.80
N ASP A 20 26.17 5.03 5.27
CA ASP A 20 27.41 4.54 5.87
C ASP A 20 28.08 5.55 6.82
N SER A 21 27.59 6.80 6.86
CA SER A 21 28.10 7.87 7.71
C SER A 21 26.98 8.79 8.22
N GLU A 22 27.23 9.45 9.35
CA GLU A 22 26.32 10.47 9.91
C GLU A 22 26.17 11.69 8.98
N GLU A 23 27.20 12.01 8.20
CA GLU A 23 27.17 13.09 7.21
C GLU A 23 26.16 12.78 6.10
N HIS A 24 26.28 11.60 5.48
CA HIS A 24 25.33 11.15 4.45
C HIS A 24 23.91 10.99 4.99
N TRP A 25 23.74 10.58 6.25
CA TRP A 25 22.42 10.58 6.89
C TRP A 25 21.81 11.99 6.96
N ARG A 26 22.59 13.00 7.37
CA ARG A 26 22.11 14.39 7.41
C ARG A 26 21.79 14.93 6.02
N GLU A 27 22.59 14.58 5.02
CA GLU A 27 22.30 14.95 3.61
C GLU A 27 20.99 14.34 3.11
N LEU A 28 20.77 13.05 3.42
CA LEU A 28 19.51 12.37 3.09
C LEU A 28 18.32 13.01 3.80
N GLU A 29 18.44 13.30 5.10
CA GLU A 29 17.39 13.96 5.89
C GLU A 29 17.05 15.34 5.33
N GLN A 30 18.05 16.16 5.00
CA GLN A 30 17.84 17.49 4.42
C GLN A 30 17.16 17.39 3.05
N SER A 31 17.68 16.53 2.17
CA SER A 31 17.16 16.34 0.82
C SER A 31 15.72 15.80 0.83
N TYR A 32 15.45 14.82 1.70
CA TYR A 32 14.11 14.24 1.85
C TYR A 32 13.11 15.24 2.42
N THR A 33 13.51 16.03 3.43
CA THR A 33 12.68 17.09 4.01
C THR A 33 12.28 18.11 2.95
N ALA A 34 13.23 18.61 2.17
CA ALA A 34 12.97 19.56 1.09
C ALA A 34 12.01 18.96 0.04
N PHE A 35 12.27 17.73 -0.38
CA PHE A 35 11.43 16.99 -1.33
C PHE A 35 9.98 16.84 -0.82
N ILE A 36 9.79 16.28 0.37
CA ILE A 36 8.45 15.93 0.85
C ILE A 36 7.65 17.17 1.25
N LEU A 37 8.28 18.23 1.76
CA LEU A 37 7.60 19.49 2.09
C LEU A 37 7.13 20.24 0.83
N GLU A 38 7.84 20.12 -0.30
CA GLU A 38 7.36 20.70 -1.56
C GLU A 38 6.06 20.03 -2.01
N PHE A 39 5.98 18.69 -1.90
CA PHE A 39 4.75 17.97 -2.19
C PHE A 39 3.65 18.18 -1.14
N ALA A 40 3.99 18.38 0.13
CA ALA A 40 3.02 18.73 1.17
C ALA A 40 2.37 20.09 0.88
N LYS A 41 3.17 21.10 0.51
CA LYS A 41 2.66 22.41 0.07
C LYS A 41 1.81 22.30 -1.20
N LEU A 42 2.20 21.42 -2.14
CA LEU A 42 1.38 21.14 -3.32
C LEU A 42 0.04 20.49 -2.94
N ALA A 43 0.07 19.51 -2.03
CA ALA A 43 -1.13 18.84 -1.51
C ALA A 43 -2.09 19.84 -0.89
N GLU A 44 -1.57 20.80 -0.11
CA GLU A 44 -2.35 21.87 0.49
C GLU A 44 -2.99 22.77 -0.59
N ARG A 45 -2.18 23.29 -1.52
CA ARG A 45 -2.66 24.16 -2.62
C ARG A 45 -3.69 23.48 -3.53
N LYS A 46 -3.66 22.15 -3.61
CA LYS A 46 -4.59 21.35 -4.42
C LYS A 46 -5.70 20.70 -3.60
N HIS A 47 -5.78 21.00 -2.30
CA HIS A 47 -6.76 20.44 -1.38
C HIS A 47 -6.84 18.90 -1.46
N VAL A 48 -5.69 18.23 -1.51
CA VAL A 48 -5.63 16.77 -1.53
C VAL A 48 -6.08 16.24 -0.17
N ASP A 49 -7.03 15.30 -0.16
CA ASP A 49 -7.63 14.78 1.09
C ASP A 49 -6.67 13.97 1.98
N LEU A 50 -5.70 13.29 1.37
CA LEU A 50 -4.74 12.41 2.04
C LEU A 50 -3.35 12.57 1.43
N PHE A 51 -2.36 12.83 2.27
CA PHE A 51 -0.95 12.90 1.89
C PHE A 51 -0.16 11.75 2.53
N CYS A 52 0.61 11.03 1.72
CA CYS A 52 1.47 9.95 2.16
C CYS A 52 2.90 10.46 2.29
N ILE A 53 3.44 10.44 3.51
CA ILE A 53 4.72 11.06 3.87
C ILE A 53 5.95 10.24 3.45
N GLY A 54 5.75 9.02 2.94
CA GLY A 54 6.81 8.10 2.56
C GLY A 54 6.27 6.72 2.23
N THR A 55 7.06 5.90 1.52
CA THR A 55 6.66 4.55 1.08
C THR A 55 7.84 3.60 1.22
N GLU A 56 7.67 2.56 2.04
CA GLU A 56 8.62 1.46 2.23
C GLU A 56 10.05 1.95 2.54
N LEU A 57 10.22 2.76 3.58
CA LEU A 57 11.49 3.35 4.04
C LEU A 57 11.94 2.76 5.39
N GLU A 58 11.75 1.46 5.58
CA GLU A 58 11.93 0.77 6.88
C GLU A 58 13.27 1.09 7.56
N LEU A 59 14.41 0.89 6.88
CA LEU A 59 15.71 1.14 7.51
C LEU A 59 15.92 2.61 7.84
N PHE A 60 15.46 3.54 6.98
CA PHE A 60 15.53 4.97 7.29
C PHE A 60 14.73 5.29 8.55
N ILE A 61 13.51 4.77 8.69
CA ILE A 61 12.69 4.95 9.90
C ILE A 61 13.37 4.34 11.12
N LYS A 62 13.89 3.12 10.98
CA LYS A 62 14.56 2.39 12.07
C LYS A 62 15.77 3.15 12.60
N TYR A 63 16.61 3.70 11.71
CA TYR A 63 17.83 4.40 12.10
C TYR A 63 17.60 5.86 12.49
N ARG A 64 16.51 6.49 12.02
CA ARG A 64 16.22 7.92 12.22
C ARG A 64 14.81 8.20 12.76
N PRO A 65 14.34 7.53 13.84
CA PRO A 65 12.97 7.67 14.30
C PRO A 65 12.63 9.10 14.76
N GLN A 66 13.58 9.82 15.38
CA GLN A 66 13.33 11.19 15.84
C GLN A 66 13.22 12.19 14.68
N TYR A 67 14.01 12.01 13.62
CA TYR A 67 13.89 12.80 12.39
C TYR A 67 12.46 12.70 11.82
N TRP A 68 11.93 11.48 11.71
CA TRP A 68 10.57 11.27 11.20
C TRP A 68 9.49 11.93 12.04
N LYS A 69 9.59 11.88 13.37
CA LYS A 69 8.66 12.59 14.26
C LYS A 69 8.70 14.10 13.99
N ASN A 70 9.90 14.68 13.94
CA ASN A 70 10.07 16.11 13.67
C ASN A 70 9.62 16.50 12.25
N LEU A 71 9.77 15.61 11.27
CA LEU A 71 9.31 15.83 9.90
C LEU A 71 7.79 15.87 9.82
N ILE A 72 7.10 14.99 10.56
CA ILE A 72 5.63 14.97 10.62
C ILE A 72 5.10 16.30 11.18
N ASP A 73 5.73 16.82 12.24
CA ASP A 73 5.35 18.12 12.80
C ASP A 73 5.52 19.25 11.77
N GLN A 74 6.64 19.29 11.04
CA GLN A 74 6.87 20.26 9.96
C GLN A 74 5.85 20.12 8.81
N ILE A 75 5.48 18.89 8.44
CA ILE A 75 4.46 18.66 7.40
C ILE A 75 3.11 19.22 7.86
N LYS A 76 2.72 19.00 9.12
CA LYS A 76 1.46 19.53 9.69
C LYS A 76 1.40 21.05 9.74
N GLU A 77 2.54 21.74 9.77
CA GLU A 77 2.58 23.21 9.67
C GLU A 77 2.08 23.70 8.31
N VAL A 78 2.43 22.99 7.22
CA VAL A 78 2.17 23.42 5.84
C VAL A 78 1.02 22.70 5.14
N TYR A 79 0.54 21.57 5.67
CA TYR A 79 -0.56 20.79 5.12
C TYR A 79 -1.56 20.43 6.23
N LYS A 80 -2.86 20.71 5.99
CA LYS A 80 -3.93 20.55 7.00
C LYS A 80 -4.85 19.35 6.76
N GLY A 81 -4.66 18.63 5.66
CA GLY A 81 -5.39 17.39 5.38
C GLY A 81 -4.84 16.19 6.17
N LYS A 82 -5.31 14.99 5.84
CA LYS A 82 -4.96 13.77 6.59
C LYS A 82 -3.60 13.22 6.16
N LEU A 83 -2.87 12.64 7.10
CA LEU A 83 -1.54 12.06 6.90
C LEU A 83 -1.53 10.54 7.05
N THR A 84 -0.70 9.90 6.25
CA THR A 84 -0.35 8.49 6.39
C THR A 84 1.10 8.22 5.96
N TYR A 85 1.60 7.02 6.21
CA TYR A 85 2.86 6.47 5.72
C TYR A 85 2.55 5.09 5.13
N ALA A 86 3.12 4.75 3.97
CA ALA A 86 2.91 3.46 3.32
C ALA A 86 3.98 2.46 3.79
N ALA A 87 3.65 1.70 4.84
CA ALA A 87 4.52 0.65 5.35
C ALA A 87 4.39 -0.64 4.54
N ASN A 88 5.46 -1.41 4.38
CA ASN A 88 5.36 -2.72 3.74
C ASN A 88 4.53 -3.70 4.60
N TRP A 89 3.90 -4.70 3.96
CA TRP A 89 3.02 -5.68 4.63
C TRP A 89 3.70 -6.48 5.78
N ASP A 90 5.04 -6.57 5.79
CA ASP A 90 5.83 -7.31 6.77
C ASP A 90 6.60 -6.43 7.78
N GLU A 91 6.36 -5.11 7.76
CA GLU A 91 7.02 -4.16 8.65
C GLU A 91 6.09 -3.24 9.43
N TYR A 92 4.85 -3.03 8.96
CA TYR A 92 3.93 -2.00 9.47
C TYR A 92 3.75 -1.91 11.00
N TRP A 93 3.91 -3.01 11.75
CA TRP A 93 3.82 -2.99 13.22
C TRP A 93 5.04 -2.34 13.91
N ARG A 94 6.14 -2.10 13.19
CA ARG A 94 7.39 -1.52 13.71
C ARG A 94 7.46 0.00 13.59
N THR A 95 6.58 0.63 12.79
CA THR A 95 6.62 2.08 12.58
C THR A 95 6.34 2.85 13.89
N PRO A 96 7.26 3.71 14.36
CA PRO A 96 7.23 4.23 15.73
C PRO A 96 6.38 5.50 15.92
N PHE A 97 5.67 5.95 14.88
CA PHE A 97 5.00 7.25 14.84
C PHE A 97 3.54 7.19 14.36
N TRP A 98 2.90 6.01 14.36
CA TRP A 98 1.48 5.90 13.98
C TRP A 98 0.55 6.83 14.77
N ASP A 99 0.87 7.10 16.04
CA ASP A 99 0.08 7.99 16.90
C ASP A 99 0.03 9.45 16.39
N GLN A 100 0.98 9.84 15.53
CA GLN A 100 1.05 11.16 14.90
C GLN A 100 0.36 11.23 13.53
N LEU A 101 -0.10 10.11 12.99
CA LEU A 101 -0.75 10.02 11.67
C LEU A 101 -2.25 9.75 11.84
N ASP A 102 -3.02 9.99 10.79
CA ASP A 102 -4.48 9.77 10.78
C ASP A 102 -4.83 8.33 10.41
N TYR A 103 -3.99 7.69 9.59
CA TYR A 103 -4.16 6.30 9.17
C TYR A 103 -2.87 5.52 9.32
N ILE A 104 -2.99 4.24 9.70
CA ILE A 104 -1.95 3.24 9.53
C ILE A 104 -2.00 2.79 8.07
N GLY A 105 -1.03 3.25 7.26
CA GLY A 105 -0.95 2.93 5.85
C GLY A 105 -0.13 1.65 5.61
N ILE A 106 -0.67 0.73 4.82
CA ILE A 106 -0.02 -0.55 4.52
C ILE A 106 -0.06 -0.82 3.01
N ASP A 107 1.07 -1.16 2.42
CA ASP A 107 1.14 -1.75 1.09
C ASP A 107 0.80 -3.24 1.21
N GLY A 108 -0.48 -3.56 1.01
CA GLY A 108 -1.16 -4.78 1.46
C GLY A 108 -0.94 -6.03 0.60
N TYR A 109 0.32 -6.37 0.27
CA TYR A 109 0.67 -7.55 -0.53
C TYR A 109 0.83 -8.84 0.32
N PHE A 110 -0.15 -9.12 1.19
CA PHE A 110 -0.10 -10.26 2.11
C PHE A 110 -0.19 -11.63 1.42
N PRO A 111 0.70 -12.59 1.71
CA PRO A 111 0.55 -13.98 1.28
C PRO A 111 -0.69 -14.63 1.90
N VAL A 112 -1.61 -15.11 1.06
CA VAL A 112 -2.90 -15.68 1.47
C VAL A 112 -3.16 -17.07 0.92
N SER A 113 -2.35 -17.57 -0.02
CA SER A 113 -2.53 -18.91 -0.58
C SER A 113 -1.22 -19.47 -1.13
N THR A 114 -1.08 -20.79 -1.19
CA THR A 114 -0.02 -21.48 -1.94
C THR A 114 -0.54 -22.26 -3.14
N MET A 115 -1.84 -22.20 -3.44
CA MET A 115 -2.46 -22.88 -4.57
C MET A 115 -2.12 -22.20 -5.90
N GLN A 116 -2.11 -22.98 -6.99
CA GLN A 116 -1.93 -22.46 -8.34
C GLN A 116 -3.09 -21.54 -8.74
N THR A 117 -4.32 -22.04 -8.68
CA THR A 117 -5.54 -21.22 -8.75
C THR A 117 -6.20 -21.26 -7.37
N PRO A 118 -5.99 -20.25 -6.51
CA PRO A 118 -6.63 -20.23 -5.20
C PRO A 118 -8.15 -20.12 -5.34
N THR A 119 -8.88 -20.84 -4.48
CA THR A 119 -10.31 -20.58 -4.29
C THR A 119 -10.50 -19.38 -3.37
N VAL A 120 -11.69 -18.77 -3.40
CA VAL A 120 -12.04 -17.68 -2.47
C VAL A 120 -11.86 -18.12 -1.01
N ASP A 121 -12.37 -19.30 -0.65
CA ASP A 121 -12.28 -19.80 0.73
C ASP A 121 -10.84 -20.11 1.19
N ASP A 122 -9.97 -20.54 0.28
CA ASP A 122 -8.55 -20.72 0.59
C ASP A 122 -7.87 -19.37 0.92
N CYS A 123 -8.08 -18.36 0.08
CA CYS A 123 -7.57 -17.02 0.35
C CYS A 123 -8.14 -16.42 1.65
N ARG A 124 -9.43 -16.63 1.94
CA ARG A 124 -10.06 -16.16 3.19
C ARG A 124 -9.43 -16.77 4.43
N LYS A 125 -9.08 -18.06 4.40
CA LYS A 125 -8.33 -18.72 5.48
C LYS A 125 -6.94 -18.08 5.64
N GLY A 126 -6.23 -17.82 4.55
CA GLY A 126 -4.94 -17.14 4.58
C GLY A 126 -4.99 -15.73 5.15
N TRP A 127 -6.09 -15.01 4.94
CA TRP A 127 -6.32 -13.67 5.48
C TRP A 127 -6.49 -13.63 7.00
N GLN A 128 -7.03 -14.67 7.65
CA GLN A 128 -7.42 -14.62 9.07
C GLN A 128 -6.29 -14.15 10.00
N LYS A 129 -5.07 -14.69 9.83
CA LYS A 129 -3.92 -14.30 10.66
C LYS A 129 -3.52 -12.83 10.45
N HIS A 130 -3.58 -12.35 9.22
CA HIS A 130 -3.21 -10.98 8.87
C HIS A 130 -4.26 -9.99 9.36
N LYS A 131 -5.54 -10.34 9.16
CA LYS A 131 -6.70 -9.60 9.67
C LYS A 131 -6.63 -9.43 11.19
N ALA A 132 -6.34 -10.50 11.93
CA ALA A 132 -6.20 -10.44 13.38
C ALA A 132 -5.08 -9.49 13.84
N SER A 133 -3.91 -9.57 13.20
CA SER A 133 -2.78 -8.68 13.51
C SER A 133 -3.09 -7.21 13.19
N MET A 134 -3.69 -6.94 12.03
CA MET A 134 -4.08 -5.59 11.62
C MET A 134 -5.14 -4.98 12.55
N LYS A 135 -6.15 -5.76 12.91
CA LYS A 135 -7.19 -5.35 13.86
C LYS A 135 -6.59 -4.97 15.21
N SER A 136 -5.75 -5.85 15.78
CA SER A 136 -5.08 -5.60 17.06
C SER A 136 -4.25 -4.31 17.04
N LEU A 137 -3.48 -4.08 15.97
CA LEU A 137 -2.71 -2.85 15.82
C LEU A 137 -3.62 -1.62 15.73
N SER A 138 -4.65 -1.67 14.88
CA SER A 138 -5.60 -0.57 14.69
C SER A 138 -6.27 -0.17 16.00
N GLU A 139 -6.76 -1.15 16.77
CA GLU A 139 -7.40 -0.93 18.07
C GLU A 139 -6.41 -0.36 19.09
N SER A 140 -5.18 -0.90 19.15
CA SER A 140 -4.15 -0.43 20.09
C SER A 140 -3.72 1.02 19.83
N LYS A 141 -3.65 1.41 18.56
CA LYS A 141 -3.27 2.76 18.12
C LYS A 141 -4.45 3.71 18.01
N LYS A 142 -5.68 3.20 18.07
CA LYS A 142 -6.92 3.96 17.81
C LYS A 142 -6.82 4.71 16.48
N ARG A 143 -6.34 4.01 15.45
CA ARG A 143 -6.17 4.52 14.09
C ARG A 143 -6.66 3.48 13.09
N PRO A 144 -7.53 3.85 12.15
CA PRO A 144 -7.95 2.92 11.11
C PRO A 144 -6.78 2.53 10.20
N ILE A 145 -6.82 1.31 9.70
CA ILE A 145 -5.91 0.83 8.64
C ILE A 145 -6.42 1.35 7.30
N ILE A 146 -5.52 1.81 6.43
CA ILE A 146 -5.79 2.05 5.02
C ILE A 146 -4.76 1.30 4.18
N PHE A 147 -5.19 0.62 3.12
CA PHE A 147 -4.25 0.05 2.17
C PHE A 147 -3.75 1.13 1.20
N THR A 148 -2.49 1.54 1.36
CA THR A 148 -1.83 2.54 0.50
C THR A 148 -1.48 1.98 -0.87
N GLU A 149 -1.38 0.66 -0.97
CA GLU A 149 -1.42 -0.16 -2.18
C GLU A 149 -2.08 -1.49 -1.84
N TYR A 150 -2.81 -2.08 -2.80
CA TYR A 150 -3.16 -3.49 -2.75
C TYR A 150 -3.41 -4.01 -4.16
N GLY A 151 -3.20 -5.30 -4.35
CA GLY A 151 -3.57 -5.97 -5.57
C GLY A 151 -2.92 -7.33 -5.73
N TYR A 152 -3.42 -8.06 -6.72
CA TYR A 152 -2.92 -9.36 -7.14
C TYR A 152 -2.71 -9.33 -8.65
N ARG A 153 -1.67 -10.02 -9.13
CA ARG A 153 -1.49 -10.29 -10.56
C ARG A 153 -2.44 -11.39 -11.02
N SER A 154 -2.82 -11.37 -12.29
CA SER A 154 -3.53 -12.46 -12.97
C SER A 154 -2.57 -13.55 -13.46
N VAL A 155 -1.95 -14.24 -12.51
CA VAL A 155 -1.00 -15.35 -12.72
C VAL A 155 -1.32 -16.50 -11.78
N ASP A 156 -0.82 -17.68 -12.12
CA ASP A 156 -0.75 -18.79 -11.17
C ASP A 156 -0.02 -18.39 -9.89
N TYR A 157 -0.47 -18.93 -8.76
CA TYR A 157 0.06 -18.65 -7.43
C TYR A 157 -0.02 -17.17 -7.02
N ALA A 158 -1.00 -16.42 -7.55
CA ALA A 158 -1.20 -15.00 -7.25
C ALA A 158 -1.21 -14.67 -5.74
N GLY A 159 -1.75 -15.57 -4.91
CA GLY A 159 -1.82 -15.41 -3.46
C GLY A 159 -0.53 -15.73 -2.70
N LYS A 160 0.53 -16.25 -3.34
CA LYS A 160 1.73 -16.77 -2.66
C LYS A 160 2.77 -15.71 -2.36
N LYS A 161 3.06 -14.85 -3.34
CA LYS A 161 3.95 -13.70 -3.21
C LYS A 161 3.34 -12.52 -3.98
N PRO A 162 2.29 -11.88 -3.46
CA PRO A 162 1.53 -10.91 -4.25
C PRO A 162 2.35 -9.71 -4.75
N TRP A 163 3.44 -9.36 -4.08
CA TRP A 163 4.37 -8.30 -4.50
C TRP A 163 5.29 -8.71 -5.67
N PHE A 164 5.45 -10.01 -5.94
CA PHE A 164 6.49 -10.50 -6.81
C PHE A 164 6.13 -10.33 -8.30
N VAL A 165 7.02 -9.66 -9.03
CA VAL A 165 6.93 -9.53 -10.48
C VAL A 165 7.97 -10.43 -11.13
N ASP A 166 7.55 -11.64 -11.49
CA ASP A 166 8.25 -12.41 -12.50
C ASP A 166 7.91 -11.86 -13.89
N TYR A 167 8.93 -11.38 -14.61
CA TYR A 167 8.80 -10.89 -15.99
C TYR A 167 8.83 -12.01 -17.03
N PHE A 168 9.29 -13.21 -16.65
CA PHE A 168 9.37 -14.40 -17.50
C PHE A 168 8.23 -15.38 -17.24
N ALA A 169 7.41 -15.15 -16.21
CA ALA A 169 6.21 -15.94 -15.99
C ALA A 169 5.27 -15.81 -17.19
N GLU A 170 5.11 -16.93 -17.90
CA GLU A 170 4.12 -17.12 -18.94
C GLU A 170 2.77 -17.52 -18.34
N GLY A 171 1.69 -17.27 -19.09
CA GLY A 171 0.34 -17.64 -18.68
C GLY A 171 -0.41 -16.53 -17.96
N VAL A 172 -1.74 -16.56 -18.14
CA VAL A 172 -2.70 -15.65 -17.53
C VAL A 172 -3.69 -16.48 -16.74
N ASN A 173 -3.92 -16.09 -15.49
CA ASN A 173 -4.91 -16.71 -14.62
C ASN A 173 -5.81 -15.63 -14.01
N LEU A 174 -6.86 -15.26 -14.74
CA LEU A 174 -7.82 -14.23 -14.32
C LEU A 174 -8.68 -14.71 -13.14
N GLU A 175 -8.91 -16.02 -13.04
CA GLU A 175 -9.66 -16.62 -11.94
C GLU A 175 -8.88 -16.47 -10.62
N ALA A 176 -7.58 -16.74 -10.61
CA ALA A 176 -6.72 -16.54 -9.44
C ALA A 176 -6.77 -15.10 -8.92
N GLN A 177 -6.71 -14.11 -9.83
CA GLN A 177 -6.84 -12.69 -9.45
C GLN A 177 -8.23 -12.39 -8.88
N SER A 178 -9.29 -12.84 -9.55
CA SER A 178 -10.68 -12.59 -9.15
C SER A 178 -10.99 -13.21 -7.79
N ASN A 179 -10.53 -14.44 -7.53
CA ASN A 179 -10.73 -15.14 -6.27
C ASN A 179 -9.98 -14.46 -5.11
N ALA A 180 -8.73 -14.04 -5.34
CA ALA A 180 -7.94 -13.36 -4.33
C ALA A 180 -8.51 -11.98 -3.95
N TYR A 181 -8.97 -11.19 -4.93
CA TYR A 181 -9.66 -9.92 -4.67
C TYR A 181 -10.99 -10.13 -3.96
N THR A 182 -11.80 -11.10 -4.38
CA THR A 182 -13.07 -11.42 -3.70
C THR A 182 -12.84 -11.75 -2.23
N ALA A 183 -11.84 -12.59 -1.93
CA ALA A 183 -11.49 -12.91 -0.56
C ALA A 183 -11.02 -11.69 0.25
N LEU A 184 -10.19 -10.82 -0.33
CA LEU A 184 -9.76 -9.56 0.31
C LEU A 184 -10.97 -8.71 0.71
N TYR A 185 -11.91 -8.50 -0.22
CA TYR A 185 -13.09 -7.68 0.03
C TYR A 185 -14.01 -8.29 1.08
N VAL A 186 -14.29 -9.61 1.01
CA VAL A 186 -15.09 -10.32 2.01
C VAL A 186 -14.49 -10.19 3.41
N GLU A 187 -13.17 -10.24 3.53
CA GLU A 187 -12.50 -10.24 4.84
C GLU A 187 -12.33 -8.85 5.45
N LEU A 188 -12.22 -7.79 4.64
CA LEU A 188 -11.81 -6.47 5.13
C LEU A 188 -12.83 -5.36 4.93
N TRP A 189 -13.66 -5.40 3.88
CA TRP A 189 -14.44 -4.23 3.45
C TRP A 189 -15.60 -3.86 4.38
N SER A 190 -16.06 -4.79 5.22
CA SER A 190 -17.10 -4.56 6.24
C SER A 190 -16.54 -4.24 7.63
N GLU A 191 -15.22 -4.22 7.79
CA GLU A 191 -14.58 -4.02 9.08
C GLU A 191 -14.47 -2.53 9.42
N ASN A 192 -15.00 -2.11 10.58
CA ASN A 192 -15.01 -0.71 11.00
C ASN A 192 -13.61 -0.11 11.27
N TRP A 193 -12.60 -0.94 11.48
CA TRP A 193 -11.20 -0.54 11.66
C TRP A 193 -10.44 -0.42 10.34
N PHE A 194 -11.09 -0.72 9.21
CA PHE A 194 -10.49 -0.68 7.87
C PHE A 194 -11.15 0.42 7.01
N ALA A 195 -10.34 1.33 6.47
CA ALA A 195 -10.79 2.52 5.75
C ALA A 195 -10.80 2.37 4.22
N GLY A 196 -10.56 1.16 3.71
CA GLY A 196 -10.44 0.88 2.27
C GLY A 196 -8.99 0.95 1.78
N GLY A 197 -8.79 1.32 0.51
CA GLY A 197 -7.43 1.43 -0.02
C GLY A 197 -7.31 1.88 -1.48
N PHE A 198 -6.07 1.86 -1.99
CA PHE A 198 -5.72 2.28 -3.35
C PHE A 198 -5.20 1.08 -4.16
N ILE A 199 -5.85 0.79 -5.28
CA ILE A 199 -5.49 -0.35 -6.13
C ILE A 199 -4.15 -0.09 -6.83
N TRP A 200 -3.27 -1.08 -6.80
CA TRP A 200 -2.11 -1.15 -7.66
C TRP A 200 -2.42 -2.01 -8.89
N LYS A 201 -2.46 -1.46 -10.10
CA LYS A 201 -2.52 -0.03 -10.39
C LYS A 201 -3.39 0.23 -11.60
N TRP A 202 -3.90 1.44 -11.68
CA TRP A 202 -4.68 1.93 -12.81
C TRP A 202 -3.80 2.79 -13.72
N PHE A 203 -3.85 2.55 -15.02
CA PHE A 203 -3.12 3.30 -16.03
C PHE A 203 -4.04 4.30 -16.73
N VAL A 204 -3.49 5.45 -17.10
CA VAL A 204 -4.23 6.54 -17.76
C VAL A 204 -4.67 6.16 -19.18
N ASP A 205 -3.83 5.42 -19.92
CA ASP A 205 -4.13 4.94 -21.28
C ASP A 205 -4.87 3.59 -21.25
N GLY A 206 -6.06 3.60 -20.64
CA GLY A 206 -6.73 2.38 -20.16
C GLY A 206 -7.05 1.34 -21.23
N GLU A 207 -7.28 1.75 -22.48
CA GLU A 207 -7.55 0.82 -23.60
C GLU A 207 -6.35 -0.05 -23.95
N ARG A 208 -5.13 0.38 -23.59
CA ARG A 208 -3.87 -0.35 -23.87
C ARG A 208 -3.41 -1.23 -22.72
N HIS A 209 -4.15 -1.27 -21.61
CA HIS A 209 -3.72 -1.94 -20.39
C HIS A 209 -4.75 -2.96 -19.91
N GLY A 210 -4.23 -4.03 -19.29
CA GLY A 210 -5.06 -5.12 -18.79
C GLY A 210 -5.60 -6.00 -19.92
N GLY A 211 -6.84 -6.47 -19.81
CA GLY A 211 -7.42 -7.41 -20.76
C GLY A 211 -7.16 -8.88 -20.45
N GLN A 212 -7.77 -9.76 -21.25
CA GLN A 212 -7.78 -11.21 -21.05
C GLN A 212 -6.39 -11.85 -21.15
N ASP A 213 -5.48 -11.24 -21.91
CA ASP A 213 -4.12 -11.75 -22.14
C ASP A 213 -3.07 -11.09 -21.23
N SER A 214 -3.50 -10.24 -20.29
CA SER A 214 -2.59 -9.53 -19.40
C SER A 214 -2.47 -10.23 -18.06
N ASN A 215 -1.24 -10.61 -17.70
CA ASN A 215 -0.89 -11.18 -16.41
C ASN A 215 -0.38 -10.15 -15.37
N ARG A 216 -0.58 -8.86 -15.66
CA ARG A 216 -0.12 -7.74 -14.81
C ARG A 216 -1.13 -7.42 -13.70
N PHE A 217 -0.74 -6.55 -12.78
CA PHE A 217 -1.54 -6.17 -11.62
C PHE A 217 -2.86 -5.46 -11.95
N THR A 218 -2.86 -4.62 -13.00
CA THR A 218 -4.02 -3.76 -13.30
C THR A 218 -5.31 -4.60 -13.41
N PRO A 219 -6.39 -4.17 -12.75
CA PRO A 219 -7.69 -4.79 -12.90
C PRO A 219 -8.38 -4.39 -14.22
N GLN A 220 -7.89 -3.37 -14.91
CA GLN A 220 -8.52 -2.80 -16.10
C GLN A 220 -8.86 -3.86 -17.13
N ASN A 221 -10.09 -3.83 -17.63
CA ASN A 221 -10.58 -4.71 -18.70
C ASN A 221 -10.47 -6.21 -18.34
N LYS A 222 -10.53 -6.56 -17.05
CA LYS A 222 -10.52 -7.94 -16.55
C LYS A 222 -11.76 -8.22 -15.69
N PRO A 223 -12.11 -9.50 -15.46
CA PRO A 223 -13.26 -9.86 -14.62
C PRO A 223 -13.22 -9.24 -13.21
N VAL A 224 -12.03 -9.03 -12.66
CA VAL A 224 -11.87 -8.42 -11.33
C VAL A 224 -12.35 -6.97 -11.24
N GLU A 225 -12.42 -6.25 -12.36
CA GLU A 225 -12.94 -4.86 -12.39
C GLU A 225 -14.40 -4.78 -11.94
N GLU A 226 -15.23 -5.75 -12.35
CA GLU A 226 -16.63 -5.82 -11.95
C GLU A 226 -16.76 -6.14 -10.46
N ILE A 227 -15.91 -7.02 -9.94
CA ILE A 227 -15.82 -7.34 -8.51
C ILE A 227 -15.51 -6.06 -7.72
N ILE A 228 -14.45 -5.34 -8.09
CA ILE A 228 -14.05 -4.08 -7.45
C ILE A 228 -15.22 -3.09 -7.48
N THR A 229 -15.84 -2.91 -8.65
CA THR A 229 -16.97 -1.98 -8.84
C THR A 229 -18.13 -2.30 -7.90
N SER A 230 -18.47 -3.58 -7.72
CA SER A 230 -19.58 -3.99 -6.86
C SER A 230 -19.35 -3.62 -5.39
N TYR A 231 -18.15 -3.83 -4.85
CA TYR A 231 -17.82 -3.52 -3.46
C TYR A 231 -17.75 -2.02 -3.19
N TYR A 232 -17.22 -1.22 -4.12
CA TYR A 232 -17.17 0.23 -3.98
C TYR A 232 -18.56 0.87 -4.11
N LYS A 233 -19.43 0.34 -4.98
CA LYS A 233 -20.83 0.79 -5.06
C LYS A 233 -21.59 0.49 -3.77
N ALA A 234 -21.43 -0.71 -3.22
CA ALA A 234 -22.10 -1.11 -1.98
C ALA A 234 -21.62 -0.29 -0.77
N ALA A 235 -20.32 0.04 -0.70
CA ALA A 235 -19.77 0.84 0.38
C ALA A 235 -20.28 2.30 0.38
N ASN A 236 -20.60 2.86 -0.78
CA ASN A 236 -21.13 4.23 -0.90
C ASN A 236 -22.61 4.37 -0.50
N LEU A 237 -23.30 3.27 -0.17
CA LEU A 237 -24.70 3.27 0.26
C LEU A 237 -24.88 3.21 1.78
N ASN A 238 -23.77 3.11 2.54
CA ASN A 238 -23.72 3.09 4.01
C ASN A 238 -23.02 4.34 4.55
#